data_AF-A0A349DU52-F1
#
_entry.id   AF-A0A349DU52-F1
#
_cell.length_a   1.000
_cell.length_b   1.000
_cell.length_c   1.000
_cell.angle_alpha   90.00
_cell.angle_beta   90.00
_cell.angle_gamma   90.00
#
_symmetry.space_group_name_H-M   'P 1'
#
loop_
_entity.id
_entity.type
_entity.pdbx_description
1 polymer ?
#
loop_
_entity_poly.entity_id
_entity_poly.type
_entity_poly.pdbx_seq_one_letter_code
_entity_poly.pdbx_strand_id
1 'polypeptide(L)'
;MQVKNENSQSRMIEDTTLQASTQNKPSLTLLEENIRVRLERFSFSAHTPLERLREGGYTLNASNTDSIANHLEVTILELRYLINDLYWLQWIKARKASI
;
A
#
# COMPACT_ATOMS: atom_id res chain seq x y z
N MET A 1 -40.84 -23.17 38.84
CA MET A 1 -40.89 -23.60 37.42
C MET A 1 -41.98 -22.77 36.78
N GLN A 2 -41.79 -21.98 35.72
CA GLN A 2 -40.94 -22.17 34.55
C GLN A 2 -40.80 -20.78 33.89
N VAL A 3 -39.58 -20.29 33.74
CA VAL A 3 -39.25 -19.19 32.83
C VAL A 3 -38.96 -19.84 31.48
N LYS A 4 -39.58 -19.35 30.40
CA LYS A 4 -38.94 -19.25 29.08
C LYS A 4 -39.79 -18.39 28.14
N ASN A 5 -39.33 -17.15 28.04
CA ASN A 5 -39.46 -16.28 26.89
C ASN A 5 -38.52 -16.82 25.81
N GLU A 6 -38.96 -16.95 24.55
CA GLU A 6 -38.06 -16.83 23.40
C GLU A 6 -38.84 -16.65 22.09
N ASN A 7 -38.72 -15.43 21.61
CA ASN A 7 -39.26 -14.83 20.41
C ASN A 7 -38.65 -15.52 19.17
N SER A 8 -39.46 -16.26 18.42
CA SER A 8 -39.04 -16.83 17.13
C SER A 8 -39.10 -15.77 16.04
N GLN A 9 -38.08 -14.92 15.95
CA GLN A 9 -37.82 -14.16 14.73
C GLN A 9 -36.68 -14.84 13.98
N SER A 10 -37.06 -15.60 12.95
CA SER A 10 -36.16 -16.14 11.95
C SER A 10 -35.49 -14.98 11.22
N ARG A 11 -34.24 -14.69 11.60
CA ARG A 11 -33.40 -13.70 10.92
C ARG A 11 -32.97 -14.34 9.60
N MET A 12 -33.65 -14.01 8.51
CA MET A 12 -33.15 -14.31 7.17
C MET A 12 -31.80 -13.60 7.05
N ILE A 13 -30.72 -14.39 7.06
CA ILE A 13 -29.45 -13.91 6.54
C ILE A 13 -29.71 -13.81 5.04
N GLU A 14 -29.98 -12.60 4.56
CA GLU A 14 -29.85 -12.32 3.14
C GLU A 14 -28.41 -12.71 2.79
N ASP A 15 -28.27 -13.82 2.06
CA ASP A 15 -27.07 -14.16 1.33
C ASP A 15 -26.77 -12.97 0.43
N THR A 16 -25.97 -12.05 0.97
CA THR A 16 -25.33 -11.02 0.20
C THR A 16 -24.32 -11.75 -0.65
N THR A 17 -24.78 -12.33 -1.75
CA THR A 17 -23.91 -12.69 -2.84
C THR A 17 -23.25 -11.38 -3.24
N LEU A 18 -22.05 -11.14 -2.75
CA LEU A 18 -21.14 -10.16 -3.31
C LEU A 18 -20.97 -10.61 -4.75
N GLN A 19 -21.82 -10.08 -5.64
CA GLN A 19 -21.57 -10.16 -7.06
C GLN A 19 -20.23 -9.48 -7.22
N ALA A 20 -19.18 -10.29 -7.33
CA ALA A 20 -17.86 -9.83 -7.70
C ALA A 20 -18.08 -9.11 -9.02
N SER A 21 -18.11 -7.78 -8.96
CA SER A 21 -18.15 -6.94 -10.13
C SER A 21 -17.01 -7.43 -11.03
N THR A 22 -17.32 -7.63 -12.30
CA THR A 22 -16.35 -8.04 -13.31
C THR A 22 -15.38 -6.89 -13.57
N GLN A 23 -14.62 -6.46 -12.57
CA GLN A 23 -13.45 -5.61 -12.74
C GLN A 23 -12.32 -6.49 -13.29
N ASN A 24 -12.52 -6.93 -14.53
CA ASN A 24 -11.65 -7.88 -15.21
C ASN A 24 -10.27 -7.29 -15.59
N LYS A 25 -10.01 -6.02 -15.28
CA LYS A 25 -8.70 -5.37 -15.42
C LYS A 25 -8.54 -4.32 -14.32
N PRO A 26 -7.37 -4.22 -13.66
CA PRO A 26 -7.02 -3.03 -12.89
C PRO A 26 -7.20 -1.81 -13.80
N SER A 27 -7.93 -0.79 -13.36
CA SER A 27 -8.09 0.41 -14.19
C SER A 27 -6.73 1.09 -14.31
N LEU A 28 -6.34 1.46 -15.54
CA LEU A 28 -5.07 2.14 -15.81
C LEU A 28 -4.92 3.39 -14.94
N THR A 29 -6.04 4.11 -14.74
CA THR A 29 -6.14 5.26 -13.85
C THR A 29 -5.81 4.92 -12.39
N LEU A 30 -6.24 3.76 -11.88
CA LEU A 30 -5.91 3.34 -10.52
C LEU A 30 -4.42 3.02 -10.37
N LEU A 31 -3.79 2.44 -11.40
CA LEU A 31 -2.35 2.21 -11.40
C LEU A 31 -1.57 3.54 -11.40
N GLU A 32 -1.98 4.49 -12.24
CA GLU A 32 -1.37 5.83 -12.28
C GLU A 32 -1.48 6.57 -10.94
N GLU A 33 -2.65 6.50 -10.30
CA GLU A 33 -2.87 7.11 -9.00
C GLU A 33 -2.04 6.42 -7.91
N ASN A 34 -1.98 5.09 -7.91
CA ASN A 34 -1.14 4.35 -6.96
C ASN A 34 0.34 4.73 -7.09
N ILE A 35 0.85 4.84 -8.32
CA ILE A 35 2.21 5.29 -8.60
C ILE A 35 2.43 6.71 -8.06
N ARG A 36 1.50 7.64 -8.30
CA ARG A 36 1.57 9.01 -7.77
C ARG A 36 1.66 9.02 -6.25
N VAL A 37 0.73 8.36 -5.56
CA VAL A 37 0.69 8.30 -4.09
C VAL A 37 2.00 7.72 -3.52
N ARG A 38 2.58 6.72 -4.19
CA ARG A 38 3.85 6.13 -3.75
C ARG A 38 5.05 7.03 -4.00
N LEU A 39 5.05 7.82 -5.07
CA LEU A 39 6.05 8.86 -5.29
C LEU A 39 5.95 9.96 -4.23
N GLU A 40 4.73 10.39 -3.89
CA GLU A 40 4.48 11.36 -2.82
C GLU A 40 4.94 10.82 -1.47
N ARG A 41 4.61 9.56 -1.13
CA ARG A 41 5.07 8.91 0.10
C ARG A 41 6.59 8.78 0.14
N PHE A 42 7.24 8.45 -0.97
CA PHE A 42 8.71 8.39 -1.03
C PHE A 42 9.32 9.76 -0.72
N SER A 43 8.87 10.80 -1.41
CA SER A 43 9.30 12.19 -1.18
C SER A 43 9.09 12.60 0.28
N PHE A 44 7.93 12.30 0.84
CA PHE A 44 7.65 12.56 2.25
C PHE A 44 8.55 11.75 3.17
N SER A 45 8.83 10.48 2.91
CA SER A 45 9.60 9.64 3.84
C SER A 45 11.11 9.87 3.82
N ALA A 46 11.65 10.44 2.74
CA ALA A 46 13.10 10.55 2.50
C ALA A 46 13.89 11.37 3.54
N HIS A 47 13.21 12.22 4.31
CA HIS A 47 13.82 12.97 5.42
C HIS A 47 14.06 12.11 6.69
N THR A 48 13.38 10.96 6.83
CA THR A 48 13.42 10.13 8.05
C THR A 48 14.83 9.76 8.51
N PRO A 49 15.77 9.35 7.63
CA PRO A 49 17.16 9.07 8.04
C PRO A 49 17.86 10.27 8.66
N LEU A 50 17.63 11.47 8.13
CA LEU A 50 18.22 12.69 8.65
C LEU A 50 17.62 13.07 10.01
N GLU A 51 16.33 12.82 10.22
CA GLU A 51 15.71 12.98 11.53
C GLU A 51 16.32 12.04 12.58
N ARG A 52 16.59 10.77 12.22
CA ARG A 52 17.28 9.82 13.11
C ARG A 52 18.72 10.25 13.42
N LEU A 53 19.41 10.84 12.45
CA LEU A 53 20.73 11.42 12.67
C LEU A 53 20.65 12.63 13.62
N ARG A 54 19.66 13.51 13.43
CA ARG A 54 19.40 14.69 14.27
C ARG A 54 19.08 14.30 15.71
N GLU A 55 18.26 13.27 15.93
CA GLU A 55 17.95 12.71 17.24
C GLU A 55 19.21 12.22 17.98
N GLY A 56 20.21 11.72 17.24
CA GLY A 56 21.52 11.33 17.77
C GLY A 56 22.52 12.49 17.93
N GLY A 57 22.06 13.74 17.91
CA GLY A 57 22.93 14.92 18.02
C GLY A 57 23.86 15.10 16.82
N TYR A 58 23.44 14.67 15.63
CA TYR A 58 24.25 14.66 14.41
C TYR A 58 25.52 13.78 14.49
N THR A 59 25.53 12.79 15.38
CA THR A 59 26.60 11.79 15.47
C THR A 59 26.05 10.41 15.18
N LEU A 60 26.84 9.56 14.52
CA LEU A 60 26.49 8.17 14.29
C LEU A 60 26.85 7.33 15.52
N ASN A 61 25.89 6.53 15.97
CA ASN A 61 26.03 5.54 17.03
C ASN A 61 25.33 4.24 16.61
N ALA A 62 25.50 3.17 17.37
CA ALA A 62 24.93 1.86 17.00
C ALA A 62 23.41 1.93 16.75
N SER A 63 22.66 2.60 17.64
CA SER A 63 21.20 2.68 17.56
C SER A 63 20.69 3.42 16.32
N ASN A 64 21.22 4.61 16.03
CA ASN A 64 20.76 5.38 14.87
C ASN A 64 21.34 4.85 13.55
N THR A 65 22.53 4.24 13.58
CA THR A 65 23.10 3.58 12.40
C THR A 65 22.21 2.43 11.95
N ASP A 66 21.82 1.56 12.88
CA ASP A 66 20.92 0.44 12.59
C ASP A 66 19.54 0.93 12.12
N SER A 67 19.00 1.96 12.77
CA SER A 67 17.69 2.53 12.39
C SER A 67 17.70 3.16 10.99
N ILE A 68 18.78 3.87 10.65
CA ILE A 68 18.97 4.48 9.32
C ILE A 68 19.15 3.39 8.26
N ALA A 69 20.00 2.39 8.52
CA ALA A 69 20.22 1.28 7.61
C ALA A 69 18.91 0.53 7.31
N ASN A 70 18.15 0.17 8.35
CA ASN A 70 16.85 -0.49 8.20
C ASN A 70 15.86 0.33 7.35
N HIS A 71 15.78 1.65 7.56
CA HIS A 71 14.92 2.51 6.76
C HIS A 71 15.34 2.51 5.28
N LEU A 72 16.64 2.59 5.01
CA LEU A 72 17.17 2.58 3.64
C LEU A 72 16.94 1.24 2.94
N GLU A 73 17.08 0.12 3.64
CA GLU A 73 16.83 -1.22 3.09
C GLU A 73 15.36 -1.39 2.67
N VAL A 74 14.43 -0.99 3.53
CA VAL A 74 12.99 -0.99 3.19
C VAL A 74 12.73 -0.06 2.01
N THR A 75 13.32 1.13 2.01
CA THR A 75 13.17 2.11 0.91
C THR A 75 13.66 1.53 -0.41
N ILE A 76 14.79 0.82 -0.43
CA ILE A 76 15.30 0.15 -1.63
C ILE A 76 14.28 -0.85 -2.18
N LEU A 77 13.66 -1.66 -1.31
CA LEU A 77 12.64 -2.62 -1.72
C LEU A 77 11.40 -1.92 -2.29
N GLU A 78 10.89 -0.89 -1.61
CA GLU A 78 9.74 -0.11 -2.06
C GLU A 78 9.99 0.56 -3.42
N LEU A 79 11.19 1.12 -3.62
CA LEU A 79 11.62 1.73 -4.88
C LEU A 79 11.73 0.71 -6.01
N ARG A 80 12.27 -0.49 -5.75
CA ARG A 80 12.32 -1.57 -6.75
C ARG A 80 10.92 -1.93 -7.25
N TYR A 81 9.95 -2.03 -6.35
CA TYR A 81 8.55 -2.26 -6.76
C TYR A 81 7.98 -1.08 -7.56
N LEU A 82 8.24 0.16 -7.13
CA LEU A 82 7.73 1.35 -7.83
C LEU A 82 8.30 1.47 -9.25
N ILE A 83 9.58 1.16 -9.43
CA ILE A 83 10.24 1.09 -10.73
C ILE A 83 9.57 0.02 -11.61
N ASN A 84 9.27 -1.16 -11.06
CA ASN A 84 8.55 -2.19 -11.79
C ASN A 84 7.16 -1.71 -12.23
N ASP A 85 6.41 -1.05 -11.36
CA ASP A 85 5.08 -0.52 -11.71
C ASP A 85 5.16 0.54 -12.81
N LEU A 86 6.20 1.37 -12.82
CA LEU A 86 6.45 2.33 -13.90
C LEU A 86 6.72 1.63 -15.24
N TYR A 87 7.57 0.60 -15.26
CA TYR A 87 7.82 -0.19 -16.47
C TYR A 87 6.57 -0.91 -16.96
N TRP A 88 5.78 -1.46 -16.04
CA TRP A 88 4.49 -2.08 -16.36
C TRP A 88 3.52 -1.08 -16.96
N LEU A 89 3.40 0.11 -16.36
CA LEU A 89 2.56 1.19 -16.88
C LEU A 89 2.97 1.57 -18.32
N GLN A 90 4.27 1.75 -18.55
CA GLN A 90 4.81 2.06 -19.86
C GLN A 90 4.46 0.98 -20.89
N TRP A 91 4.66 -0.29 -20.53
CA TRP A 91 4.37 -1.42 -21.41
C TRP A 91 2.87 -1.54 -21.73
N ILE A 92 1.98 -1.36 -20.74
CA ILE A 92 0.52 -1.37 -20.95
C ILE A 92 0.11 -0.25 -21.91
N LYS A 93 0.63 0.97 -21.70
CA LYS A 93 0.35 2.12 -22.57
C LYS A 93 0.84 1.90 -24.00
N ALA A 94 2.04 1.36 -24.18
CA ALA A 94 2.59 1.05 -25.50
C ALA A 94 1.73 0.02 -26.25
N ARG A 95 1.30 -1.05 -25.57
CA ARG A 95 0.39 -2.05 -26.16
C ARG A 95 -0.97 -1.48 -26.55
N LYS A 96 -1.54 -0.61 -25.72
CA LYS A 96 -2.83 0.03 -26.02
C LYS A 96 -2.74 0.98 -27.23
N ALA A 97 -1.58 1.60 -27.46
CA ALA A 97 -1.35 2.46 -28.62
C ALA A 97 -1.12 1.67 -29.93
N SER A 98 -0.75 0.39 -29.84
CA SER A 98 -0.49 -0.49 -31.00
C SER A 98 -1.73 -1.26 -31.51
N ILE A 99 -2.88 -1.09 -30.86
CA ILE A 99 -4.17 -1.72 -31.18
C ILE A 99 -5.13 -0.61 -31.61
#